data_AF-A0A8K0HMT9-F1
#
_entry.id   AF-A0A8K0HMT9-F1
#
_cell.length_a   1.000
_cell.length_b   1.000
_cell.length_c   1.000
_cell.angle_alpha   90.00
_cell.angle_beta   90.00
_cell.angle_gamma   90.00
#
_symmetry.space_group_name_H-M   'P 1'
#
loop_
_entity.id
_entity.type
_entity.pdbx_description
1 polymer ?
#
loop_
_entity_poly.entity_id
_entity_poly.type
_entity_poly.pdbx_seq_one_letter_code
_entity_poly.pdbx_strand_id
1 'polypeptide(L)'
;MNYSLDINVRCLQGLKIKNMLFNKRVYALVSVVGSCRSIQKTPYGKFEAEVHKTKTWKWDYPMRFHVQESMVQENRLMVVIRLRRNIGCFCRDKDIGEVYIPIKQLFYTINGLDNSGTYQVHSPSGKLKGYLTLWYTFHEYCSSRSASDENLFNNLRSSVLASSSSSSARSSEEVARRYRVLSSAPSYYQYRVLPSAPPL
;
A
#
# COMPACT_ATOMS: atom_id res chain seq x y z
N MET A 1 -13.51 15.91 -7.56
CA MET A 1 -13.92 14.57 -8.05
C MET A 1 -13.19 13.48 -7.27
N ASN A 2 -13.58 12.21 -7.43
CA ASN A 2 -12.86 11.07 -6.84
C ASN A 2 -12.16 10.27 -7.95
N TYR A 3 -10.93 9.86 -7.67
CA TYR A 3 -10.11 9.07 -8.60
C TYR A 3 -9.72 7.73 -8.00
N SER A 4 -9.77 6.69 -8.81
CA SER A 4 -9.17 5.41 -8.53
C SER A 4 -7.75 5.44 -9.08
N LEU A 5 -6.77 5.25 -8.21
CA LEU A 5 -5.36 5.14 -8.53
C LEU A 5 -5.00 3.66 -8.58
N ASP A 6 -4.80 3.14 -9.78
CA ASP A 6 -4.28 1.80 -10.00
C ASP A 6 -2.75 1.87 -10.05
N ILE A 7 -2.08 1.06 -9.24
CA ILE A 7 -0.62 0.98 -9.13
C ILE A 7 -0.22 -0.47 -9.39
N ASN A 8 0.68 -0.69 -10.35
CA ASN A 8 1.30 -1.98 -10.57
C ASN A 8 2.78 -1.92 -10.18
N VAL A 9 3.13 -2.65 -9.12
CA VAL A 9 4.52 -2.82 -8.70
C VAL A 9 5.20 -3.83 -9.62
N ARG A 10 6.06 -3.36 -10.53
CA ARG A 10 6.63 -4.18 -11.59
C ARG A 10 7.90 -4.90 -11.13
N CYS A 11 8.95 -4.14 -10.86
CA CYS A 11 10.30 -4.68 -10.71
C CYS A 11 11.14 -3.90 -9.70
N LEU A 12 11.95 -4.62 -8.92
CA LEU A 12 12.99 -4.07 -8.05
C LEU A 12 14.35 -4.54 -8.54
N GLN A 13 15.26 -3.60 -8.77
CA GLN A 13 16.60 -3.86 -9.27
C GLN A 13 17.68 -3.27 -8.35
N GLY A 14 18.90 -3.77 -8.47
CA GLY A 14 20.07 -3.16 -7.83
C GLY A 14 20.25 -3.50 -6.34
N LEU A 15 19.36 -4.31 -5.76
CA LEU A 15 19.39 -4.59 -4.33
C LEU A 15 20.46 -5.62 -3.96
N LYS A 16 21.44 -5.20 -3.15
CA LYS A 16 22.50 -6.05 -2.60
C LYS A 16 22.01 -6.76 -1.33
N ILE A 17 21.73 -8.06 -1.43
CA ILE A 17 21.36 -8.90 -0.28
C ILE A 17 22.48 -9.89 0.04
N LYS A 18 23.04 -9.78 1.26
CA LYS A 18 24.16 -10.60 1.75
C LYS A 18 23.81 -12.09 1.95
N ASN A 19 22.57 -12.43 2.29
CA ASN A 19 22.19 -13.81 2.65
C ASN A 19 21.30 -14.46 1.58
N MET A 20 21.86 -15.49 0.91
CA MET A 20 21.27 -16.21 -0.23
C MET A 20 19.96 -16.97 0.09
N LEU A 21 19.81 -17.50 1.31
CA LEU A 21 18.69 -18.38 1.70
C LEU A 21 17.32 -17.70 1.70
N PHE A 22 17.26 -16.37 1.73
CA PHE A 22 15.98 -15.63 1.71
C PHE A 22 15.88 -14.66 0.54
N ASN A 23 16.64 -14.95 -0.53
CA ASN A 23 16.52 -14.25 -1.80
C ASN A 23 15.11 -14.36 -2.40
N LYS A 24 14.28 -15.33 -2.01
CA LYS A 24 12.95 -15.54 -2.58
C LYS A 24 11.79 -14.97 -1.75
N ARG A 25 12.08 -14.23 -0.67
CA ARG A 25 11.06 -13.79 0.31
C ARG A 25 10.94 -12.27 0.42
N VAL A 26 11.12 -11.57 -0.70
CA VAL A 26 10.96 -10.11 -0.78
C VAL A 26 9.54 -9.80 -1.23
N TYR A 27 8.87 -8.87 -0.56
CA TYR A 27 7.55 -8.38 -0.94
C TYR A 27 7.44 -6.88 -0.69
N ALA A 28 6.44 -6.25 -1.30
CA ALA A 28 6.14 -4.83 -1.14
C ALA A 28 4.85 -4.63 -0.35
N LEU A 29 4.85 -3.65 0.55
CA LEU A 29 3.67 -3.07 1.17
C LEU A 29 3.46 -1.70 0.55
N VAL A 30 2.31 -1.50 -0.07
CA VAL A 30 1.91 -0.21 -0.67
C VAL A 30 0.81 0.39 0.18
N SER A 31 0.96 1.66 0.51
CA SER A 31 -0.03 2.39 1.28
C SER A 31 -0.14 3.83 0.79
N VAL A 32 -1.34 4.40 0.88
CA VAL A 32 -1.57 5.82 0.58
C VAL A 32 -1.77 6.55 1.90
N VAL A 33 -0.83 7.42 2.24
CA VAL A 33 -0.93 8.31 3.40
C VAL A 33 -1.89 9.44 3.06
N GLY A 34 -2.80 9.76 3.98
CA GLY A 34 -3.80 10.82 3.82
C GLY A 34 -5.15 10.35 3.27
N SER A 35 -5.29 9.08 2.87
CA SER A 35 -6.59 8.43 2.56
C SER A 35 -6.97 7.40 3.63
N CYS A 36 -8.16 6.81 3.54
CA CYS A 36 -8.57 5.64 4.33
C CYS A 36 -7.46 4.58 4.22
N ARG A 37 -6.84 4.24 5.35
CA ARG A 37 -5.58 3.49 5.47
C ARG A 37 -5.68 2.04 4.95
N SER A 38 -5.85 1.83 3.65
CA SER A 38 -5.68 0.51 3.04
C SER A 38 -4.20 0.28 2.76
N ILE A 39 -3.61 -0.66 3.49
CA ILE A 39 -2.28 -1.20 3.19
C ILE A 39 -2.51 -2.44 2.33
N GLN A 40 -1.92 -2.47 1.15
CA GLN A 40 -1.95 -3.62 0.25
C GLN A 40 -0.58 -4.27 0.19
N LYS A 41 -0.56 -5.61 0.11
CA LYS A 41 0.66 -6.41 0.14
C LYS A 41 0.79 -7.20 -1.17
N THR A 42 1.96 -7.17 -1.80
CA THR A 42 2.26 -8.07 -2.91
C THR A 42 2.55 -9.50 -2.41
N PRO A 43 2.37 -10.53 -3.26
CA PRO A 43 3.01 -11.82 -3.04
C PRO A 43 4.54 -11.68 -2.99
N TYR A 44 5.25 -12.75 -2.65
CA TYR A 44 6.69 -12.74 -2.76
C TYR A 44 7.13 -12.60 -4.21
N GLY A 45 8.15 -11.77 -4.45
CA GLY A 45 8.66 -11.46 -5.77
C GLY A 45 9.37 -12.65 -6.38
N LYS A 46 9.16 -12.85 -7.68
CA LYS A 46 9.90 -13.84 -8.46
C LYS A 46 11.32 -13.31 -8.65
N PHE A 47 12.30 -14.07 -8.18
CA PHE A 47 13.71 -13.78 -8.46
C PHE A 47 13.96 -13.99 -9.95
N GLU A 48 14.53 -13.00 -10.62
CA GLU A 48 14.75 -13.03 -12.06
C GLU A 48 16.24 -13.23 -12.40
N ALA A 49 17.11 -12.36 -11.87
CA ALA A 49 18.51 -12.36 -12.24
C ALA A 49 19.39 -11.80 -11.10
N GLU A 50 20.67 -12.15 -11.16
CA GLU A 50 21.73 -11.54 -10.36
C GLU A 50 22.84 -11.05 -11.28
N VAL A 51 23.14 -9.75 -11.20
CA VAL A 51 24.14 -9.07 -12.02
C VAL A 51 25.03 -8.26 -11.08
N HIS A 52 26.35 -8.41 -11.14
CA HIS A 52 27.31 -7.68 -10.28
C HIS A 52 26.97 -7.74 -8.77
N LYS A 53 26.52 -8.90 -8.26
CA LYS A 53 26.08 -9.11 -6.86
C LYS A 53 24.85 -8.28 -6.44
N THR A 54 24.12 -7.75 -7.42
CA THR A 54 22.82 -7.11 -7.23
C THR A 54 21.73 -7.99 -7.81
N LYS A 55 20.57 -8.00 -7.16
CA LYS A 55 19.50 -8.94 -7.49
C LYS A 55 18.25 -8.21 -7.98
N THR A 56 17.51 -8.89 -8.84
CA THR A 56 16.28 -8.38 -9.45
C THR A 56 15.07 -9.24 -9.08
N TRP A 57 13.97 -8.59 -8.71
CA TRP A 57 12.68 -9.21 -8.39
C TRP A 57 11.56 -8.61 -9.21
N LYS A 58 10.64 -9.46 -9.68
CA LYS A 58 9.40 -9.07 -10.36
C LYS A 58 8.16 -9.49 -9.58
N TRP A 59 7.17 -8.61 -9.49
CA TRP A 59 5.86 -8.89 -8.87
C TRP A 59 4.73 -8.86 -9.89
N ASP A 60 4.72 -7.85 -10.77
CA ASP A 60 3.64 -7.59 -11.72
C ASP A 60 2.25 -7.70 -11.08
N TYR A 61 2.07 -6.96 -9.99
CA TYR A 61 0.90 -7.08 -9.13
C TYR A 61 0.13 -5.75 -9.11
N PRO A 62 -1.07 -5.70 -9.71
CA PRO A 62 -1.90 -4.51 -9.69
C PRO A 62 -2.58 -4.32 -8.33
N MET A 63 -2.68 -3.07 -7.89
CA MET A 63 -3.32 -2.64 -6.66
C MET A 63 -4.17 -1.40 -6.95
N ARG A 64 -5.35 -1.31 -6.35
CA ARG A 64 -6.27 -0.18 -6.56
C ARG A 64 -6.44 0.61 -5.27
N PHE A 65 -6.32 1.93 -5.35
CA PHE A 65 -6.52 2.84 -4.24
C PHE A 65 -7.53 3.93 -4.61
N HIS A 66 -8.22 4.46 -3.61
CA HIS A 66 -9.17 5.56 -3.79
C HIS A 66 -8.56 6.85 -3.26
N VAL A 67 -8.54 7.88 -4.10
CA VAL A 67 -8.01 9.21 -3.76
C VAL A 67 -9.04 10.29 -4.10
N GLN A 68 -9.09 11.33 -3.27
CA GLN A 68 -9.93 12.51 -3.51
C GLN A 68 -9.08 13.58 -4.17
N GLU A 69 -9.60 14.19 -5.24
CA GLU A 69 -8.88 15.22 -6.00
C GLU A 69 -8.44 16.41 -5.14
N SER A 70 -9.30 16.88 -4.24
CA SER A 70 -8.99 17.98 -3.32
C SER A 70 -7.71 17.71 -2.53
N MET A 71 -7.56 16.48 -2.01
CA MET A 71 -6.39 16.06 -1.25
C MET A 71 -5.13 15.91 -2.12
N VAL A 72 -5.29 15.58 -3.41
CA VAL A 72 -4.19 15.55 -4.39
C VAL A 72 -3.68 16.96 -4.65
N GLN A 73 -4.59 17.91 -4.91
CA GLN A 73 -4.23 19.31 -5.20
C GLN A 73 -3.51 19.97 -4.02
N GLU A 74 -3.98 19.70 -2.79
CA GLU A 74 -3.35 20.13 -1.53
C GLU A 74 -1.99 19.46 -1.25
N ASN A 75 -1.53 18.53 -2.09
CA ASN A 75 -0.28 17.77 -1.92
C ASN A 75 -0.23 16.97 -0.60
N ARG A 76 -1.39 16.54 -0.10
CA ARG A 76 -1.51 15.84 1.19
C ARG A 76 -1.44 14.33 1.07
N LEU A 77 -1.50 13.81 -0.16
CA LEU A 77 -1.45 12.38 -0.44
C LEU A 77 -0.09 11.93 -0.93
N MET A 78 0.39 10.83 -0.35
CA MET A 78 1.66 10.21 -0.71
C MET A 78 1.51 8.69 -0.76
N VAL A 79 1.98 8.09 -1.85
CA VAL A 79 2.18 6.65 -1.93
C VAL A 79 3.49 6.31 -1.21
N VAL A 80 3.40 5.40 -0.26
CA VAL A 80 4.54 4.85 0.47
C VAL A 80 4.64 3.37 0.14
N ILE A 81 5.76 3.00 -0.47
CA ILE A 81 6.08 1.61 -0.81
C ILE A 81 7.21 1.15 0.11
N ARG A 82 6.93 0.15 0.95
CA ARG A 82 7.92 -0.47 1.83
C ARG A 82 8.27 -1.85 1.32
N LEU A 83 9.56 -2.09 1.11
CA LEU A 83 10.10 -3.38 0.71
C LEU A 83 10.54 -4.15 1.93
N ARG A 84 9.97 -5.34 2.12
CA ARG A 84 10.21 -6.20 3.27
C ARG A 84 10.77 -7.54 2.85
N ARG A 85 11.64 -8.10 3.72
CA ARG A 85 12.11 -9.48 3.62
C ARG A 85 11.59 -10.29 4.77
N ASN A 86 11.02 -11.46 4.49
CA ASN A 86 10.83 -12.47 5.51
C ASN A 86 12.13 -13.26 5.72
N ILE A 87 12.60 -13.32 6.98
CA ILE A 87 13.89 -13.93 7.37
C ILE A 87 13.69 -15.33 8.00
N GLY A 88 12.54 -15.97 7.77
CA GLY A 88 12.25 -17.30 8.31
C GLY A 88 11.06 -17.32 9.27
N CYS A 89 10.71 -18.51 9.75
CA CYS A 89 9.55 -18.74 10.63
C CYS A 89 9.71 -18.12 12.03
N PHE A 90 10.94 -17.92 12.50
CA PHE A 90 11.23 -17.44 13.86
C PHE A 90 11.66 -15.97 13.93
N CYS A 91 11.91 -15.33 12.78
CA CYS A 91 12.47 -13.99 12.71
C CYS A 91 11.45 -13.01 12.12
N ARG A 92 11.29 -11.85 12.77
CA ARG A 92 10.42 -10.78 12.26
C ARG A 92 10.86 -10.33 10.86
N ASP A 93 9.87 -10.02 10.02
CA ASP A 93 10.12 -9.40 8.73
C ASP A 93 10.94 -8.12 8.90
N LYS A 94 11.92 -7.93 8.01
CA LYS A 94 12.84 -6.79 8.04
C LYS A 94 12.57 -5.85 6.89
N ASP A 95 12.48 -4.56 7.20
CA ASP A 95 12.44 -3.50 6.22
C ASP A 95 13.80 -3.40 5.50
N ILE A 96 13.77 -3.50 4.18
CA ILE A 96 14.96 -3.45 3.32
C ILE A 96 15.11 -2.05 2.72
N GLY A 97 13.99 -1.44 2.38
CA GLY A 97 13.96 -0.09 1.85
C GLY A 97 12.54 0.44 1.68
N GLU A 98 12.46 1.73 1.41
CA GLU A 98 11.23 2.50 1.32
C GLU A 98 11.32 3.47 0.14
N VAL A 99 10.17 3.77 -0.45
CA VAL A 99 9.98 4.75 -1.50
C VAL A 99 8.79 5.62 -1.12
N TYR A 100 8.93 6.92 -1.31
CA TYR A 100 7.94 7.95 -1.01
C TYR A 100 7.62 8.70 -2.30
N ILE A 101 6.37 8.68 -2.73
CA ILE A 101 5.95 9.25 -4.01
C ILE A 101 4.73 10.16 -3.78
N PRO A 102 4.88 11.49 -3.94
CA PRO A 102 3.76 12.41 -3.92
C PRO A 102 2.76 12.09 -5.03
N ILE A 103 1.48 11.91 -4.69
CA ILE A 103 0.45 11.61 -5.70
C ILE A 103 0.26 12.79 -6.65
N LYS A 104 0.46 14.01 -6.14
CA LYS A 104 0.43 15.23 -6.94
C LYS A 104 1.37 15.15 -8.15
N GLN A 105 2.59 14.63 -7.96
CA GLN A 105 3.54 14.46 -9.06
C GLN A 105 3.00 13.49 -10.11
N LEU A 106 2.50 12.33 -9.68
CA LEU A 106 1.92 11.32 -10.58
C LEU A 106 0.73 11.87 -11.36
N PHE A 107 -0.11 12.69 -10.72
CA PHE A 107 -1.33 13.22 -11.30
C PHE A 107 -1.07 14.25 -12.42
N TYR A 108 -0.04 15.09 -12.28
CA TYR A 108 0.32 16.06 -13.34
C TYR A 108 1.16 15.46 -14.47
N THR A 109 1.71 14.26 -14.28
CA THR A 109 2.51 13.56 -15.31
C THR A 109 1.67 12.78 -16.31
N ILE A 110 0.33 12.77 -16.18
CA ILE A 110 -0.62 12.01 -17.04
C ILE A 110 -0.54 12.36 -18.55
N ASN A 111 0.21 13.38 -18.94
CA ASN A 111 0.31 13.85 -20.34
C ASN A 111 1.35 13.09 -21.20
N GLY A 112 1.94 11.99 -20.72
CA GLY A 112 2.99 11.23 -21.43
C GLY A 112 2.65 9.76 -21.62
N LEU A 113 2.97 9.24 -22.81
CA LEU A 113 2.59 7.94 -23.39
C LEU A 113 2.83 6.68 -22.52
N ASP A 114 3.57 6.78 -21.41
CA ASP A 114 3.79 5.69 -20.46
C ASP A 114 3.72 6.21 -19.03
N ASN A 115 2.64 5.91 -18.31
CA ASN A 115 2.50 6.20 -16.88
C ASN A 115 3.36 5.25 -16.03
N SER A 116 4.67 5.27 -16.28
CA SER A 116 5.67 4.46 -15.61
C SER A 116 6.69 5.34 -14.91
N GLY A 117 7.19 4.87 -13.76
CA GLY A 117 8.19 5.60 -13.00
C GLY A 117 9.20 4.66 -12.38
N THR A 118 10.48 5.07 -12.40
CA THR A 118 11.57 4.37 -11.70
C THR A 118 12.04 5.23 -10.54
N TYR A 119 11.94 4.68 -9.33
CA TYR A 119 12.18 5.40 -8.09
C TYR A 119 13.35 4.81 -7.32
N GLN A 120 14.15 5.66 -6.72
CA GLN A 120 15.23 5.25 -5.84
C GLN A 120 14.67 4.65 -4.55
N VAL A 121 15.16 3.47 -4.20
CA VAL A 121 14.84 2.78 -2.96
C VAL A 121 15.89 3.15 -1.92
N HIS A 122 15.44 3.77 -0.82
CA HIS A 122 16.33 4.11 0.29
C HIS A 122 16.09 3.18 1.46
N SER A 123 17.16 2.75 2.12
CA SER A 123 17.05 2.08 3.42
C SER A 123 16.47 3.02 4.48
N PRO A 124 15.98 2.49 5.61
CA PRO A 124 15.55 3.33 6.74
C PRO A 124 16.63 4.27 7.29
N SER A 125 17.91 4.00 6.98
CA SER A 125 19.05 4.87 7.30
C SER A 125 19.43 5.84 6.17
N GLY A 126 18.58 6.03 5.17
CA GLY A 126 18.77 6.96 4.03
C GLY A 126 19.66 6.45 2.89
N LYS A 127 20.41 5.36 3.06
CA LYS A 127 21.32 4.85 2.02
C LYS A 127 20.56 4.30 0.82
N LEU A 128 20.99 4.65 -0.39
CA LEU A 128 20.48 4.08 -1.64
C LEU A 128 20.68 2.55 -1.67
N LYS A 129 19.63 1.82 -2.02
CA LYS A 129 19.60 0.36 -2.05
C LYS A 129 19.29 -0.23 -3.41
N GLY A 130 18.66 0.52 -4.31
CA GLY A 130 18.27 0.03 -5.62
C GLY A 130 17.22 0.93 -6.25
N TYR A 131 16.53 0.39 -7.25
CA TYR A 131 15.55 1.11 -8.04
C TYR A 131 14.28 0.27 -8.16
N LEU A 132 13.13 0.89 -7.91
CA LEU A 132 11.81 0.28 -8.03
C LEU A 132 11.09 0.89 -9.23
N THR A 133 10.75 0.06 -10.20
CA THR A 133 9.91 0.44 -11.34
C THR A 133 8.46 0.04 -11.06
N LEU A 134 7.55 0.98 -11.29
CA LEU A 134 6.11 0.78 -11.18
C LEU A 134 5.38 1.45 -12.33
N TRP A 135 4.16 0.99 -12.58
CA TRP A 135 3.20 1.62 -13.47
C TRP A 135 2.03 2.15 -12.65
N TYR A 136 1.38 3.20 -13.13
CA TYR A 136 0.23 3.79 -12.47
C TYR A 136 -0.81 4.27 -13.48
N THR A 137 -2.08 4.27 -13.12
CA THR A 137 -3.14 4.88 -13.93
C THR A 137 -4.17 5.52 -13.02
N PHE A 138 -4.69 6.67 -13.44
CA PHE A 138 -5.80 7.33 -12.76
C PHE A 138 -7.08 7.13 -13.55
N HIS A 139 -8.14 6.73 -12.86
CA HIS A 139 -9.47 6.57 -13.42
C HIS A 139 -10.43 7.43 -12.61
N GLU A 140 -11.20 8.30 -13.28
CA GLU A 140 -12.29 8.99 -12.60
C GLU A 140 -13.36 7.97 -12.19
N TYR A 141 -13.83 8.05 -10.95
CA TYR A 141 -15.01 7.30 -10.55
C TYR A 141 -15.93 8.20 -9.74
N CYS A 142 -17.19 8.27 -10.17
CA CYS A 142 -18.20 8.93 -9.36
C CYS A 142 -18.55 7.99 -8.22
N SER A 143 -18.11 8.30 -7.00
CA SER A 143 -18.68 7.66 -5.81
C SER A 143 -20.07 8.24 -5.65
N SER A 144 -21.05 7.70 -6.37
CA SER A 144 -22.45 7.96 -6.08
C SER A 144 -22.71 7.39 -4.68
N ARG A 145 -22.55 8.20 -3.65
CA ARG A 145 -23.43 8.08 -2.49
C ARG A 145 -24.79 8.52 -2.97
N SER A 146 -25.51 7.63 -3.66
CA SER A 146 -26.94 7.83 -3.84
C SER A 146 -27.55 7.80 -2.45
N ALA A 147 -28.40 8.79 -2.16
CA ALA A 147 -29.19 8.86 -0.92
C ALA A 147 -30.07 7.61 -0.70
N SER A 148 -30.14 6.70 -1.66
CA SER A 148 -30.72 5.36 -1.54
C SER A 148 -29.96 4.44 -0.58
N ASP A 149 -28.64 4.57 -0.47
CA ASP A 149 -27.79 3.60 0.26
C ASP A 149 -27.79 3.84 1.77
N GLU A 150 -27.91 5.11 2.20
CA GLU A 150 -28.17 5.46 3.61
C GLU A 150 -29.54 4.94 4.06
N ASN A 151 -30.56 5.03 3.20
CA ASN A 151 -31.88 4.49 3.51
C ASN A 151 -31.88 2.95 3.58
N LEU A 152 -31.08 2.27 2.75
CA LEU A 152 -30.94 0.81 2.81
C LEU A 152 -30.20 0.36 4.07
N PHE A 153 -29.12 1.04 4.45
CA PHE A 153 -28.36 0.68 5.66
C PHE A 153 -29.14 0.96 6.96
N ASN A 154 -29.90 2.05 7.00
CA ASN A 154 -30.76 2.39 8.15
C ASN A 154 -31.98 1.46 8.25
N ASN A 155 -32.56 1.03 7.13
CA ASN A 155 -33.62 0.02 7.13
C ASN A 155 -33.10 -1.38 7.52
N LEU A 156 -31.90 -1.77 7.08
CA LEU A 156 -31.26 -3.03 7.46
C LEU A 156 -30.85 -3.06 8.94
N ARG A 157 -30.37 -1.94 9.50
CA ARG A 157 -30.11 -1.84 10.94
C ARG A 157 -31.40 -1.97 11.76
N SER A 158 -32.48 -1.37 11.29
CA SER A 158 -33.78 -1.44 11.96
C SER A 158 -34.36 -2.87 11.95
N SER A 159 -34.16 -3.62 10.87
CA SER A 159 -34.62 -5.02 10.77
C SER A 159 -33.75 -6.02 11.56
N VAL A 160 -32.44 -5.77 11.70
CA VAL A 160 -31.53 -6.60 12.52
C VAL A 160 -31.76 -6.37 14.02
N LEU A 161 -32.08 -5.15 14.44
CA LEU A 161 -32.46 -4.86 15.83
C LEU A 161 -33.83 -5.46 16.17
N ALA A 162 -34.73 -5.62 15.21
CA ALA A 162 -36.02 -6.30 15.40
C ALA A 162 -35.93 -7.84 15.44
N SER A 163 -34.85 -8.44 14.92
CA SER A 163 -34.69 -9.91 14.81
C SER A 163 -33.69 -10.52 15.80
N SER A 164 -33.06 -9.71 16.66
CA SER A 164 -32.03 -10.17 17.60
C SER A 164 -32.54 -10.58 18.99
N SER A 165 -33.86 -10.80 19.15
CA SER A 165 -34.43 -11.38 20.37
C SER A 165 -34.28 -12.91 20.48
N SER A 166 -33.59 -13.59 19.56
CA SER A 166 -33.26 -15.01 19.75
C SER A 166 -31.97 -15.48 19.07
N SER A 167 -31.00 -15.83 19.92
CA SER A 167 -29.98 -16.87 19.76
C SER A 167 -28.66 -16.57 19.02
N SER A 168 -27.58 -17.00 19.69
CA SER A 168 -26.23 -17.31 19.20
C SER A 168 -25.15 -16.21 19.25
N ALA A 169 -24.73 -15.90 20.48
CA ALA A 169 -23.57 -15.06 20.81
C ALA A 169 -22.18 -15.71 20.59
N ARG A 170 -22.07 -16.83 19.84
CA ARG A 170 -20.80 -17.57 19.68
C ARG A 170 -19.99 -17.21 18.42
N SER A 171 -20.60 -16.58 17.41
CA SER A 171 -19.95 -16.29 16.12
C SER A 171 -19.21 -14.95 16.08
N SER A 172 -19.68 -13.95 16.83
CA SER A 172 -19.16 -12.58 16.81
C SER A 172 -17.76 -12.44 17.46
N GLU A 173 -17.44 -13.23 18.48
CA GLU A 173 -16.10 -13.22 19.09
C GLU A 173 -15.01 -13.75 18.17
N GLU A 174 -15.32 -14.75 17.33
CA GLU A 174 -14.33 -15.38 16.46
C GLU A 174 -13.98 -14.47 15.28
N VAL A 175 -15.00 -13.80 14.73
CA VAL A 175 -14.82 -12.74 13.73
C VAL A 175 -14.04 -11.57 14.33
N ALA A 176 -14.38 -11.12 15.54
CA ALA A 176 -13.64 -10.05 16.23
C ALA A 176 -12.19 -10.43 16.55
N ARG A 177 -11.90 -11.69 16.91
CA ARG A 177 -10.52 -12.18 17.08
C ARG A 177 -9.75 -12.14 15.77
N ARG A 178 -10.38 -12.50 14.65
CA ARG A 178 -9.74 -12.46 13.31
C ARG A 178 -9.36 -11.03 12.89
N TYR A 179 -10.16 -10.04 13.25
CA TYR A 179 -9.84 -8.62 13.02
C TYR A 179 -8.84 -8.06 14.06
N ARG A 180 -8.88 -8.53 15.31
CA ARG A 180 -7.94 -8.06 16.36
C ARG A 180 -6.50 -8.45 16.04
N VAL A 181 -6.27 -9.63 15.44
CA VAL A 181 -4.93 -10.09 14.98
C VAL A 181 -4.40 -9.26 13.80
N LEU A 182 -5.27 -8.70 12.95
CA LEU A 182 -4.86 -7.81 11.85
C LEU A 182 -4.66 -6.34 12.30
N SER A 183 -5.23 -5.96 13.45
CA SER A 183 -5.13 -4.59 13.99
C SER A 183 -3.87 -4.34 14.84
N SER A 184 -3.13 -5.38 15.23
CA SER A 184 -1.87 -5.25 15.98
C SER A 184 -0.70 -4.89 15.06
N ALA A 185 -0.85 -3.80 14.30
CA ALA A 185 0.30 -3.11 13.74
C ALA A 185 1.06 -2.45 14.90
N PRO A 186 2.38 -2.69 15.05
CA PRO A 186 3.13 -2.10 16.15
C PRO A 186 3.01 -0.58 16.15
N SER A 187 2.75 -0.02 17.34
CA SER A 187 2.60 1.40 17.71
C SER A 187 3.73 2.33 17.23
N TYR A 188 4.77 1.81 16.58
CA TYR A 188 5.96 2.53 16.14
C TYR A 188 5.73 3.58 15.02
N TYR A 189 4.55 3.63 14.39
CA TYR A 189 4.29 4.57 13.27
C TYR A 189 3.33 5.70 13.61
N GLN A 190 2.91 5.84 14.87
CA GLN A 190 2.30 7.08 15.33
C GLN A 190 3.41 8.12 15.47
N TYR A 191 3.39 9.12 14.59
CA TYR A 191 4.26 10.30 14.60
C TYR A 191 5.73 10.06 14.26
N ARG A 192 6.01 9.95 12.96
CA ARG A 192 7.22 10.61 12.43
C ARG A 192 6.77 11.85 11.69
N VAL A 193 7.21 13.01 12.18
CA VAL A 193 7.07 14.30 11.48
C VAL A 193 7.61 14.09 10.08
N LEU A 194 6.74 14.23 9.08
CA LEU A 194 7.12 14.17 7.67
C LEU A 194 8.21 15.24 7.45
N PRO A 195 9.28 14.95 6.68
CA PRO A 195 10.19 16.01 6.27
C PRO A 195 9.36 17.07 5.55
N SER A 196 9.48 18.33 5.98
CA SER A 196 8.89 19.44 5.25
C SER A 196 9.39 19.41 3.81
N ALA A 197 8.47 19.59 2.86
CA ALA A 197 8.83 19.70 1.46
C ALA A 197 9.97 20.73 1.30
N PRO A 198 11.00 20.46 0.48
CA PRO A 198 11.99 21.47 0.18
C PRO A 198 11.31 22.69 -0.46
N PRO A 199 11.73 23.92 -0.10
CA PRO A 199 11.20 25.13 -0.73
C PRO A 199 11.52 25.13 -2.24
N LEU A 200 10.61 25.71 -3.00
CA LEU A 200 10.65 25.87 -4.46
C LEU A 200 11.91 26.63 -4.92
#